data_AF-W1XL63-F1
#
_entry.id   AF-W1XL63-F1
#
_cell.length_a   1.000
_cell.length_b   1.000
_cell.length_c   1.000
_cell.angle_alpha   90.00
_cell.angle_beta   90.00
_cell.angle_gamma   90.00
#
_symmetry.space_group_name_H-M   'P 1'
#
loop_
_entity.id
_entity.type
_entity.pdbx_description
1 polymer ?
#
loop_
_entity_poly.entity_id
_entity_poly.type
_entity_poly.pdbx_seq_one_letter_code
_entity_poly.pdbx_strand_id
1 'polypeptide(L)'
;KTIKTAYRRLARKYHPDVSKEPDAEARFKEVAEAWEVLSDEQRRAEYDQMWQHRNDPQFNRQFHHGDGQSFNAEDFDDIFSSIFGQHARQSRQRPATRGHDIEIEVAVFLEETLTEHKRTISYNLPV
;
A
#
# COMPACT_ATOMS: atom_id res chain seq x y z
N LYS A 1 3.29 -18.39 11.37
CA LYS A 1 4.19 -19.27 10.55
C LYS A 1 3.44 -20.22 9.61
N THR A 2 2.23 -20.68 9.92
CA THR A 2 1.49 -21.69 9.14
C THR A 2 1.08 -21.23 7.73
N ILE A 3 0.60 -19.99 7.59
CA ILE A 3 0.11 -19.43 6.31
C ILE A 3 1.25 -19.31 5.29
N LYS A 4 2.43 -18.83 5.71
CA LYS A 4 3.63 -18.75 4.87
C LYS A 4 4.06 -20.10 4.33
N THR A 5 3.98 -21.14 5.15
CA THR A 5 4.32 -22.51 4.75
C THR A 5 3.28 -23.08 3.79
N ALA A 6 1.99 -22.79 4.00
CA ALA A 6 0.91 -23.19 3.11
C ALA A 6 1.02 -22.52 1.73
N TYR A 7 1.26 -21.20 1.69
CA TYR A 7 1.51 -20.47 0.45
C TYR A 7 2.69 -21.05 -0.32
N ARG A 8 3.84 -21.26 0.33
CA ARG A 8 5.03 -21.83 -0.34
C ARG A 8 4.78 -23.24 -0.89
N ARG A 9 3.93 -24.03 -0.24
CA ARG A 9 3.57 -25.38 -0.71
C ARG A 9 2.65 -25.32 -1.93
N LEU A 10 1.65 -24.43 -1.92
CA LEU A 10 0.69 -24.27 -3.02
C LEU A 10 1.33 -23.57 -4.23
N ALA A 11 2.14 -22.54 -3.99
CA ALA A 11 2.87 -21.83 -5.04
C ALA A 11 3.81 -22.76 -5.83
N ARG A 12 4.48 -23.72 -5.17
CA ARG A 12 5.31 -24.72 -5.86
C ARG A 12 4.49 -25.77 -6.61
N LYS A 13 3.25 -26.03 -6.19
CA LYS A 13 2.34 -27.00 -6.82
C LYS A 13 1.70 -26.44 -8.09
N TYR A 14 1.40 -25.14 -8.09
CA TYR A 14 0.74 -24.44 -9.20
C TYR A 14 1.67 -23.51 -9.98
N HIS A 15 2.99 -23.58 -9.74
CA HIS A 15 3.96 -22.78 -10.48
C HIS A 15 3.90 -23.11 -11.98
N PRO A 16 3.91 -22.11 -12.89
CA PRO A 16 3.79 -22.33 -14.33
C PRO A 16 4.90 -23.24 -14.90
N ASP A 17 6.12 -23.18 -14.34
CA ASP A 17 7.23 -24.05 -14.78
C ASP A 17 7.15 -25.51 -14.29
N VAL A 18 6.30 -25.83 -13.31
CA VAL A 18 6.32 -27.14 -12.61
C VAL A 18 4.98 -27.88 -12.71
N SER A 19 3.88 -27.13 -12.81
CA SER A 19 2.54 -27.70 -12.87
C SER A 19 2.15 -28.06 -14.31
N LYS A 20 1.45 -29.18 -14.47
CA LYS A 20 0.90 -29.65 -15.77
C LYS A 20 -0.63 -29.56 -15.81
N GLU A 21 -1.23 -28.98 -14.78
CA GLU A 21 -2.68 -28.81 -14.67
C GLU A 21 -3.11 -27.66 -15.59
N PRO A 22 -4.22 -27.79 -16.33
CA PRO A 22 -4.75 -26.73 -17.18
C PRO A 22 -5.16 -25.49 -16.38
N ASP A 23 -5.55 -25.67 -15.12
CA ASP A 23 -6.00 -24.60 -14.23
C ASP A 23 -4.90 -24.11 -13.27
N ALA A 24 -3.63 -24.47 -13.53
CA ALA A 24 -2.51 -24.10 -12.66
C ALA A 24 -2.37 -22.57 -12.52
N GLU A 25 -2.55 -21.83 -13.61
CA GLU A 25 -2.45 -20.38 -13.62
C GLU A 25 -3.56 -19.72 -12.80
N ALA A 26 -4.81 -20.15 -12.99
CA ALA A 26 -5.96 -19.66 -12.24
C ALA A 26 -5.78 -19.90 -10.74
N ARG A 27 -5.40 -21.12 -10.34
CA ARG A 27 -5.15 -21.47 -8.94
C ARG A 27 -3.92 -20.79 -8.36
N PHE A 28 -2.90 -20.53 -9.15
CA PHE A 28 -1.74 -19.76 -8.71
C PHE A 28 -2.13 -18.32 -8.41
N LYS A 29 -2.97 -17.72 -9.25
CA LYS A 29 -3.50 -16.37 -9.06
C LYS A 29 -4.34 -16.25 -7.79
N GLU A 30 -5.28 -17.18 -7.57
CA GLU A 30 -6.08 -17.25 -6.33
C GLU A 30 -5.20 -17.36 -5.07
N VAL A 31 -4.17 -18.21 -5.12
CA VAL A 31 -3.25 -18.42 -3.99
C VAL A 31 -2.37 -17.19 -3.74
N ALA A 32 -1.97 -16.47 -4.79
CA ALA A 32 -1.21 -15.23 -4.68
C ALA A 32 -2.05 -14.10 -4.06
N GLU A 33 -3.30 -13.97 -4.49
CA GLU A 33 -4.26 -13.01 -3.95
C GLU A 33 -4.52 -13.27 -2.47
N ALA A 34 -4.84 -14.50 -2.08
CA ALA A 34 -5.00 -14.87 -0.67
C ALA A 34 -3.75 -14.57 0.18
N TRP A 35 -2.55 -14.73 -0.38
CA TRP A 35 -1.30 -14.43 0.32
C TRP A 35 -1.07 -12.93 0.52
N GLU A 36 -1.45 -12.08 -0.43
CA GLU A 36 -1.33 -10.63 -0.30
C GLU A 36 -2.11 -10.08 0.91
N VAL A 37 -3.24 -10.72 1.23
CA VAL A 37 -4.07 -10.40 2.39
C VAL A 37 -3.50 -10.99 3.68
N LEU A 38 -3.18 -12.29 3.65
CA LEU A 38 -2.86 -13.04 4.87
C LEU A 38 -1.38 -12.93 5.28
N SER A 39 -0.55 -12.29 4.47
CA SER A 39 0.89 -12.11 4.76
C SER A 39 1.17 -11.00 5.77
N ASP A 40 0.32 -9.98 5.83
CA ASP A 40 0.41 -8.86 6.78
C ASP A 40 -0.57 -9.08 7.94
N GLU A 41 -0.10 -8.86 9.16
CA GLU A 41 -0.89 -9.06 10.38
C GLU A 41 -2.02 -8.04 10.51
N GLN A 42 -1.84 -6.80 10.04
CA GLN A 42 -2.90 -5.79 10.00
C GLN A 42 -3.97 -6.15 8.97
N ARG A 43 -3.57 -6.50 7.76
CA ARG A 43 -4.50 -6.88 6.67
C ARG A 43 -5.30 -8.14 7.03
N ARG A 44 -4.65 -9.09 7.70
CA ARG A 44 -5.32 -10.27 8.22
C ARG A 44 -6.35 -9.93 9.29
N ALA A 45 -6.04 -9.01 10.21
CA ALA A 45 -6.98 -8.59 11.23
C ALA A 45 -8.22 -7.90 10.64
N GLU A 46 -8.03 -7.07 9.62
CA GLU A 46 -9.14 -6.45 8.87
C GLU A 46 -10.00 -7.50 8.18
N TYR A 47 -9.38 -8.45 7.46
CA TYR A 47 -10.08 -9.57 6.83
C TYR A 47 -10.85 -10.41 7.86
N ASP A 48 -10.22 -10.76 8.98
CA ASP A 48 -10.83 -11.56 10.04
C ASP A 48 -12.02 -10.81 10.68
N GLN A 49 -11.96 -9.48 10.81
CA GLN A 49 -13.09 -8.65 11.28
C GLN A 49 -14.24 -8.64 10.27
N MET A 50 -13.96 -8.38 8.99
CA MET A 50 -14.97 -8.44 7.92
C MET A 50 -15.65 -9.81 7.87
N TRP A 51 -14.86 -10.88 7.99
CA TRP A 51 -15.36 -12.25 7.98
C TRP A 51 -16.26 -12.57 9.18
N GLN A 52 -15.90 -12.10 10.37
CA GLN A 52 -16.72 -12.28 11.58
C GLN A 52 -18.07 -11.57 11.46
N HIS A 53 -18.09 -10.41 10.82
CA HIS A 53 -19.28 -9.60 10.62
C HIS A 53 -20.03 -9.89 9.32
N ARG A 54 -19.64 -10.91 8.53
CA ARG A 54 -20.32 -11.27 7.26
C ARG A 54 -21.80 -11.58 7.40
N ASN A 55 -22.21 -12.02 8.59
CA ASN A 55 -23.61 -12.35 8.92
C ASN A 55 -24.29 -11.23 9.73
N ASP A 56 -23.59 -10.14 10.01
CA ASP A 56 -24.08 -9.03 10.80
C ASP A 56 -24.74 -7.98 9.89
N PRO A 57 -26.08 -7.80 9.95
CA PRO A 57 -26.79 -6.83 9.13
C PRO A 57 -26.38 -5.37 9.42
N GLN A 58 -25.69 -5.11 10.54
CA GLN A 58 -25.23 -3.77 10.90
C GLN A 58 -23.89 -3.42 10.24
N PHE A 59 -22.97 -4.37 10.15
CA PHE A 59 -21.67 -4.17 9.51
C PHE A 59 -21.80 -3.88 8.02
N ASN A 60 -22.73 -4.57 7.36
CA ASN A 60 -23.08 -4.28 5.97
C ASN A 60 -23.42 -2.79 5.81
N ARG A 61 -24.31 -2.23 6.64
CA ARG A 61 -24.74 -0.83 6.53
C ARG A 61 -23.63 0.20 6.68
N GLN A 62 -22.52 -0.14 7.33
CA GLN A 62 -21.39 0.77 7.54
C GLN A 62 -20.44 0.85 6.32
N PHE A 63 -20.38 -0.22 5.53
CA PHE A 63 -19.64 -0.25 4.26
C PHE A 63 -20.50 0.16 3.05
N HIS A 64 -21.83 0.24 3.19
CA HIS A 64 -22.75 0.75 2.17
C HIS A 64 -22.84 2.28 2.17
N HIS A 65 -21.78 2.96 1.74
CA HIS A 65 -21.92 4.32 1.19
C HIS A 65 -22.08 4.34 -0.34
N GLY A 66 -22.51 3.21 -0.94
CA GLY A 66 -22.92 3.14 -2.34
C GLY A 66 -23.56 1.79 -2.67
N ASP A 67 -24.82 1.85 -3.10
CA ASP A 67 -25.63 0.78 -3.71
C ASP A 67 -26.01 -0.47 -2.87
N GLY A 68 -27.32 -0.67 -2.71
CA GLY A 68 -27.92 -1.70 -1.86
C GLY A 68 -28.01 -3.08 -2.52
N GLN A 69 -26.94 -3.87 -2.41
CA GLN A 69 -26.93 -5.28 -2.82
C GLN A 69 -26.61 -6.21 -1.64
N SER A 70 -27.34 -7.32 -1.54
CA SER A 70 -27.04 -8.41 -0.61
C SER A 70 -25.74 -9.09 -1.03
N PHE A 71 -24.84 -9.34 -0.07
CA PHE A 71 -23.46 -9.74 -0.36
C PHE A 71 -23.44 -11.23 -0.69
N ASN A 72 -23.16 -11.58 -1.95
CA ASN A 72 -22.75 -12.93 -2.34
C ASN A 72 -21.22 -13.09 -2.19
N ALA A 73 -20.72 -14.32 -2.25
CA ALA A 73 -19.29 -14.58 -2.19
C ALA A 73 -18.53 -13.96 -3.37
N GLU A 74 -19.16 -13.83 -4.54
CA GLU A 74 -18.58 -13.11 -5.69
C GLU A 74 -18.55 -11.58 -5.47
N ASP A 75 -19.55 -11.00 -4.81
CA ASP A 75 -19.55 -9.57 -4.45
C ASP A 75 -18.48 -9.27 -3.39
N PHE A 76 -18.08 -10.26 -2.61
CA PHE A 76 -17.02 -10.12 -1.61
C PHE A 76 -15.67 -9.84 -2.26
N ASP A 77 -15.36 -10.42 -3.42
CA ASP A 77 -14.13 -10.13 -4.17
C ASP A 77 -14.14 -8.69 -4.74
N ASP A 78 -15.30 -8.19 -5.17
CA ASP A 78 -15.44 -6.80 -5.66
C ASP A 78 -15.35 -5.76 -4.54
N ILE A 79 -15.94 -6.06 -3.38
CA ILE A 79 -15.85 -5.23 -2.18
C ILE A 79 -14.42 -5.27 -1.62
N PHE A 80 -13.80 -6.45 -1.60
CA PHE A 80 -12.40 -6.62 -1.22
C PHE A 80 -11.48 -5.85 -2.18
N SER A 81 -11.62 -6.01 -3.49
CA SER A 81 -10.81 -5.27 -4.46
C SER A 81 -11.03 -3.75 -4.39
N SER A 82 -12.24 -3.27 -4.04
CA SER A 82 -12.49 -1.84 -3.83
C SER A 82 -11.83 -1.31 -2.56
N ILE A 83 -11.93 -2.01 -1.43
CA ILE A 83 -11.35 -1.61 -0.14
C ILE A 83 -9.81 -1.70 -0.19
N PHE A 84 -9.27 -2.80 -0.73
CA PHE A 84 -7.83 -3.05 -0.79
C PHE A 84 -7.17 -2.38 -2.00
N GLY A 85 -7.89 -2.18 -3.11
CA GLY A 85 -7.43 -1.44 -4.29
C GLY A 85 -7.39 0.07 -4.08
N GLN A 86 -8.26 0.63 -3.25
CA GLN A 86 -8.18 2.04 -2.82
C GLN A 86 -6.93 2.29 -1.96
N HIS A 87 -6.54 1.32 -1.11
CA HIS A 87 -5.37 1.43 -0.23
C HIS A 87 -4.04 1.08 -0.92
N ALA A 88 -4.03 0.19 -1.93
CA ALA A 88 -2.87 -0.05 -2.78
C ALA A 88 -2.47 1.20 -3.59
N ARG A 89 -3.43 2.07 -3.92
CA ARG A 89 -3.19 3.39 -4.52
C ARG A 89 -2.71 4.44 -3.52
N GLN A 90 -2.95 4.24 -2.22
CA GLN A 90 -2.52 5.16 -1.16
C GLN A 90 -1.14 4.81 -0.59
N SER A 91 -0.68 3.56 -0.73
CA SER A 91 0.66 3.11 -0.31
C SER A 91 1.77 3.45 -1.32
N ARG A 92 1.44 3.74 -2.58
CA ARG A 92 2.43 4.23 -3.55
C ARG A 92 2.50 5.75 -3.53
N GLN A 93 3.59 6.23 -2.91
CA GLN A 93 4.07 7.61 -2.92
C GLN A 93 3.20 8.61 -2.15
N ARG A 94 3.50 8.77 -0.86
CA ARG A 94 3.89 10.12 -0.44
C ARG A 94 5.21 10.42 -1.16
N PRO A 95 5.25 11.20 -2.26
CA PRO A 95 6.53 11.75 -2.67
C PRO A 95 7.07 12.48 -1.45
N ALA A 96 8.34 12.26 -1.10
CA ALA A 96 8.99 13.11 -0.13
C ALA A 96 8.76 14.55 -0.59
N THR A 97 8.01 15.33 0.18
CA THR A 97 7.81 16.75 -0.12
C THR A 97 9.20 17.36 -0.21
N ARG A 98 9.55 17.85 -1.40
CA ARG A 98 10.82 18.53 -1.64
C ARG A 98 10.94 19.65 -0.60
N GLY A 99 12.12 19.77 0.02
CA GLY A 99 12.40 20.88 0.94
C GLY A 99 12.20 22.23 0.24
N HIS A 100 11.88 23.26 1.01
CA HIS A 100 11.78 24.61 0.49
C HIS A 100 13.19 25.16 0.21
N ASP A 101 13.33 25.88 -0.91
CA ASP A 101 14.55 26.63 -1.20
C ASP A 101 14.63 27.85 -0.26
N ILE A 102 15.85 28.22 0.15
CA ILE A 102 16.10 29.38 1.03
C ILE A 102 16.96 30.35 0.25
N GLU A 103 16.47 31.58 0.15
CA GLU A 103 17.18 32.68 -0.50
C GLU A 103 17.70 33.64 0.57
N ILE A 104 18.97 34.05 0.45
CA ILE A 104 19.62 35.01 1.35
C ILE A 104 20.32 36.05 0.46
N GLU A 105 19.96 37.31 0.63
CA GLU A 105 20.65 38.42 -0.02
C GLU A 105 21.94 38.76 0.75
N VAL A 106 23.09 38.60 0.10
CA VAL A 106 24.39 38.96 0.67
C VAL A 106 24.93 40.18 -0.06
N ALA A 107 24.98 41.32 0.64
CA ALA A 107 25.63 42.51 0.12
C ALA A 107 27.15 42.28 0.04
N VAL A 108 27.72 42.49 -1.14
CA VAL A 108 29.17 42.40 -1.41
C VAL A 108 29.63 43.75 -1.93
N PHE A 109 30.68 44.32 -1.32
CA PHE A 109 31.28 45.54 -1.83
C PHE A 109 32.12 45.24 -3.07
N LEU A 110 32.14 46.16 -4.04
CA LEU A 110 32.87 45.95 -5.31
C LEU A 110 34.36 45.62 -5.08
N GLU A 111 34.98 46.26 -4.10
CA GLU A 111 36.38 46.07 -3.71
C GLU A 111 36.68 44.62 -3.26
N GLU A 112 35.69 43.96 -2.66
CA GLU A 112 35.79 42.57 -2.18
C GLU A 112 35.64 41.55 -3.31
N THR A 113 35.29 41.98 -4.52
CA THR A 113 35.25 41.07 -5.68
C THR A 113 36.63 40.85 -6.30
N LEU A 114 37.61 41.73 -5.98
CA LEU A 114 38.96 41.65 -6.51
C LEU A 114 39.81 40.58 -5.83
N THR A 115 39.44 40.15 -4.63
CA THR A 115 40.18 39.17 -3.82
C THR A 115 39.26 38.09 -3.28
N GLU A 116 39.80 36.89 -3.09
CA GLU A 116 39.03 35.78 -2.51
C GLU A 116 38.76 36.05 -1.02
N HIS A 117 37.49 36.05 -0.62
CA HIS A 117 37.08 36.18 0.78
C HIS A 117 36.20 35.01 1.22
N LYS A 118 36.44 34.53 2.45
CA LYS A 118 35.60 33.52 3.09
C LYS A 118 34.71 34.19 4.12
N ARG A 119 33.39 34.03 3.98
CA ARG A 119 32.38 34.56 4.90
C ARG A 119 31.50 33.44 5.43
N THR A 120 31.25 33.46 6.73
CA THR A 120 30.31 32.54 7.38
C THR A 120 28.92 33.16 7.33
N ILE A 121 27.95 32.44 6.75
CA ILE A 121 26.54 32.83 6.71
C ILE A 121 25.76 31.94 7.68
N SER A 122 25.02 32.56 8.60
CA SER A 122 24.16 31.87 9.57
C SER A 122 22.69 32.16 9.25
N TYR A 123 21.86 31.12 9.22
CA TYR A 123 20.42 31.22 9.02
C TYR A 123 19.67 30.32 10.00
N ASN A 124 18.43 30.68 10.30
CA ASN A 124 17.54 29.91 11.17
C ASN A 124 16.43 29.28 10.33
N LEU A 125 16.19 27.99 10.54
CA LEU A 125 15.04 27.29 10.00
C LEU A 125 13.89 27.37 11.01
N PRO A 126 12.70 27.88 10.63
CA PRO A 126 11.52 27.69 11.45
C PRO A 126 11.18 26.19 11.49
N VAL A 127 11.01 25.65 12.71
CA VAL A 127 10.58 24.28 12.99
C VAL A 127 9.06 24.24 13.11
#